data_AF-A0A518C1W9-F1
#
_entry.id   AF-A0A518C1W9-F1
#
_cell.length_a   1.000
_cell.length_b   1.000
_cell.length_c   1.000
_cell.angle_alpha   90.00
_cell.angle_beta   90.00
_cell.angle_gamma   90.00
#
_symmetry.space_group_name_H-M   'P 1'
#
loop_
_entity.id
_entity.type
_entity.pdbx_description
1 polymer ?
#
loop_
_entity_poly.entity_id
_entity_poly.type
_entity_poly.pdbx_seq_one_letter_code
_entity_poly.pdbx_strand_id
1 'polypeptide(L)'
;MRFNKITSAEDFQLINSFDEVKQRLLEDKKYSDRLDKPLAYWALPNDRRLPLAFLGRTIGDLLATPFDELSATPGIGQKKISSLVTLLNRATKEDAGFEPSQAAAKEAPADDNFSTKSPLDADGKFDPSLVSEVLWLRWRETVRRHNLGNERLGRLAPTLTDLPTVIWNTPLEFYMGHSLAEIRRLKTHGEKRVRVVLEVFYRVHETLDLAQGQPHLAIALRPKMVPVLETWGLDRLTSEAPVSRSEVMDRLTRPMLQQILTDAGQTVHDLAAGRLGIESAPQSVRMQARNLGVTRARIYQLLEDCQKIMAVRWPEGRAILESLCRKIEEKPGEAEACQLLTATRDLFYAVKSEEDEADVEESEVASV
;
A
#
# COMPACT_ATOMS: atom_id res chain seq x y z
N MET A 1 30.21 -2.35 42.42
CA MET A 1 29.23 -3.46 42.35
C MET A 1 27.94 -3.02 43.02
N ARG A 2 26.90 -2.70 42.25
CA ARG A 2 25.55 -2.47 42.79
C ARG A 2 24.76 -3.75 42.55
N PHE A 3 24.62 -4.57 43.58
CA PHE A 3 23.60 -5.61 43.60
C PHE A 3 22.24 -4.90 43.62
N ASN A 4 21.50 -4.91 42.51
CA ASN A 4 20.08 -4.66 42.59
C ASN A 4 19.48 -5.79 43.43
N LYS A 5 18.80 -5.42 44.52
CA LYS A 5 18.19 -6.36 45.45
C LYS A 5 17.29 -7.32 44.67
N ILE A 6 17.64 -8.59 44.70
CA ILE A 6 16.71 -9.64 44.27
C ILE A 6 15.62 -9.67 45.33
N THR A 7 14.49 -9.06 44.99
CA THR A 7 13.45 -8.67 45.96
C THR A 7 12.41 -9.76 46.21
N SER A 8 12.37 -10.80 45.37
CA SER A 8 11.42 -11.91 45.53
C SER A 8 11.95 -13.23 44.96
N ALA A 9 11.38 -14.36 45.41
CA ALA A 9 11.67 -15.68 44.85
C ALA A 9 11.28 -15.81 43.37
N GLU A 10 10.30 -15.03 42.91
CA GLU A 10 9.86 -14.99 41.51
C GLU A 10 10.91 -14.35 40.60
N ASP A 11 11.64 -13.33 41.09
CA ASP A 11 12.73 -12.68 40.36
C ASP A 11 13.89 -13.65 40.11
N PHE A 12 14.25 -14.44 41.14
CA PHE A 12 15.27 -15.49 41.01
C PHE A 12 14.87 -16.56 39.99
N GLN A 13 13.60 -16.98 39.98
CA GLN A 13 13.11 -17.96 39.01
C GLN A 13 13.17 -17.43 37.58
N LEU A 14 12.86 -16.15 37.36
CA LEU A 14 12.92 -15.53 36.04
C LEU A 14 14.35 -15.36 35.52
N ILE A 15 15.29 -14.98 36.40
CA ILE A 15 16.71 -14.89 36.06
C ILE A 15 17.24 -16.27 35.64
N ASN A 16 17.00 -17.30 36.46
CA ASN A 16 17.44 -18.66 36.14
C ASN A 16 16.81 -19.17 34.85
N SER A 17 15.50 -18.93 34.66
CA SER A 17 14.81 -19.34 33.42
C SER A 17 15.35 -18.63 32.19
N PHE A 18 15.74 -17.35 32.31
CA PHE A 18 16.37 -16.60 31.23
C PHE A 18 17.76 -17.15 30.91
N ASP A 19 18.58 -17.40 31.93
CA ASP A 19 19.95 -17.92 31.77
C ASP A 19 19.96 -19.34 31.18
N GLU A 20 19.04 -20.21 31.60
CA GLU A 20 18.88 -21.55 31.02
C GLU A 20 18.54 -21.50 29.52
N VAL A 21 17.61 -20.62 29.14
CA VAL A 21 17.20 -20.46 27.74
C VAL A 21 18.28 -19.81 26.91
N LYS A 22 18.96 -18.80 27.46
CA LYS A 22 20.12 -18.15 26.87
C LYS A 22 21.21 -19.17 26.57
N GLN A 23 21.53 -20.02 27.54
CA GLN A 23 22.52 -21.07 27.39
C GLN A 23 22.12 -22.04 26.27
N ARG A 24 20.87 -22.54 26.27
CA ARG A 24 20.38 -23.44 25.21
C ARG A 24 20.45 -22.82 23.81
N LEU A 25 20.03 -21.56 23.66
CA LEU A 25 20.00 -20.87 22.36
C LEU A 25 21.40 -20.53 21.81
N LEU A 26 22.40 -20.33 22.70
CA LEU A 26 23.75 -19.96 22.30
C LEU A 26 24.69 -21.17 22.13
N GLU A 27 24.53 -22.22 22.94
CA GLU A 27 25.43 -23.37 22.93
C GLU A 27 25.04 -24.42 21.87
N ASP A 28 23.74 -24.58 21.59
CA ASP A 28 23.28 -25.56 20.61
C ASP A 28 23.27 -24.94 19.20
N LYS A 29 24.16 -25.44 18.34
CA LYS A 29 24.30 -25.00 16.93
C LYS A 29 22.98 -25.05 16.16
N LYS A 30 22.04 -25.91 16.56
CA LYS A 30 20.74 -26.07 15.89
C LYS A 30 19.81 -24.86 16.01
N TYR A 31 20.11 -23.90 16.88
CA TYR A 31 19.31 -22.67 17.06
C TYR A 31 20.01 -21.42 16.51
N SER A 32 21.16 -21.57 15.85
CA SER A 32 21.93 -20.43 15.33
C SER A 32 21.13 -19.56 14.35
N ASP A 33 20.26 -20.15 13.53
CA ASP A 33 19.36 -19.46 12.59
C ASP A 33 18.29 -18.60 13.28
N ARG A 34 18.04 -18.84 14.58
CA ARG A 34 17.03 -18.13 15.38
C ARG A 34 17.59 -16.84 15.97
N LEU A 35 18.90 -16.71 16.10
CA LEU A 35 19.54 -15.57 16.74
C LEU A 35 19.30 -14.26 15.96
N ASP A 36 19.23 -14.33 14.64
CA ASP A 36 19.01 -13.15 13.77
C ASP A 36 17.52 -12.76 13.64
N LYS A 37 16.59 -13.59 14.15
CA LYS A 37 15.16 -13.33 14.03
C LYS A 37 14.66 -12.44 15.18
N PRO A 38 13.72 -11.52 14.93
CA PRO A 38 13.13 -10.68 15.96
C PRO A 38 12.30 -11.50 16.94
N LEU A 39 12.27 -11.09 18.22
CA LEU A 39 11.50 -11.76 19.27
C LEU A 39 10.01 -11.90 18.92
N ALA A 40 9.45 -10.95 18.16
CA ALA A 40 8.08 -11.01 17.65
C ALA A 40 7.74 -12.29 16.89
N TYR A 41 8.74 -12.96 16.30
CA TYR A 41 8.53 -14.18 15.54
C TYR A 41 7.88 -15.31 16.36
N TRP A 42 8.09 -15.33 17.67
CA TRP A 42 7.53 -16.34 18.58
C TRP A 42 6.30 -15.87 19.36
N ALA A 43 5.82 -14.65 19.10
CA ALA A 43 4.64 -14.09 19.74
C ALA A 43 3.36 -14.65 19.10
N LEU A 44 2.45 -15.14 19.94
CA LEU A 44 1.15 -15.66 19.55
C LEU A 44 0.04 -14.62 19.79
N PRO A 45 -1.05 -14.62 19.01
CA PRO A 45 -2.16 -13.66 19.18
C PRO A 45 -2.80 -13.67 20.58
N ASN A 46 -2.74 -14.80 21.28
CA ASN A 46 -3.28 -14.95 22.64
C ASN A 46 -2.29 -14.53 23.74
N ASP A 47 -1.06 -14.14 23.39
CA ASP A 47 -0.08 -13.70 24.36
C ASP A 47 -0.49 -12.36 24.96
N ARG A 48 -0.79 -12.40 26.25
CA ARG A 48 -1.05 -11.20 27.04
C ARG A 48 0.27 -10.64 27.55
N ARG A 49 0.35 -9.31 27.65
CA ARG A 49 1.47 -8.59 28.27
C ARG A 49 2.81 -8.77 27.53
N LEU A 50 2.77 -8.74 26.21
CA LEU A 50 3.98 -8.79 25.38
C LEU A 50 4.95 -7.64 25.72
N PRO A 51 6.27 -7.92 25.73
CA PRO A 51 7.30 -6.91 25.94
C PRO A 51 7.53 -6.09 24.66
N LEU A 52 6.62 -5.15 24.35
CA LEU A 52 6.63 -4.38 23.09
C LEU A 52 7.99 -3.71 22.78
N ALA A 53 8.74 -3.29 23.79
CA ALA A 53 10.07 -2.70 23.62
C ALA A 53 11.12 -3.67 23.04
N PHE A 54 10.86 -4.98 23.13
CA PHE A 54 11.79 -6.04 22.73
C PHE A 54 11.34 -6.81 21.49
N LEU A 55 10.07 -6.68 21.08
CA LEU A 55 9.51 -7.46 19.97
C LEU A 55 10.26 -7.26 18.64
N GLY A 56 10.76 -6.05 18.38
CA GLY A 56 11.55 -5.75 17.18
C GLY A 56 13.04 -6.07 17.29
N ARG A 57 13.55 -6.45 18.46
CA ARG A 57 14.96 -6.80 18.67
C ARG A 57 15.20 -8.27 18.32
N THR A 58 16.37 -8.58 17.78
CA THR A 58 16.78 -9.96 17.48
C THR A 58 16.97 -10.75 18.77
N ILE A 59 16.83 -12.08 18.72
CA ILE A 59 17.16 -12.93 19.87
C ILE A 59 18.62 -12.73 20.27
N GLY A 60 19.55 -12.66 19.31
CA GLY A 60 20.97 -12.44 19.56
C GLY A 60 21.22 -11.17 20.39
N ASP A 61 20.61 -10.05 19.98
CA ASP A 61 20.75 -8.78 20.70
C ASP A 61 20.17 -8.84 22.11
N LEU A 62 19.04 -9.54 22.29
CA LEU A 62 18.39 -9.70 23.59
C LEU A 62 19.22 -10.58 24.52
N LEU A 63 19.79 -11.68 24.03
CA LEU A 63 20.63 -12.57 24.82
C LEU A 63 21.99 -11.95 25.17
N ALA A 64 22.51 -11.06 24.32
CA ALA A 64 23.71 -10.27 24.60
C ALA A 64 23.49 -9.21 25.69
N THR A 65 22.25 -8.80 25.94
CA THR A 65 21.91 -7.80 26.98
C THR A 65 21.79 -8.47 28.36
N PRO A 66 22.44 -7.96 29.41
CA PRO A 66 22.26 -8.46 30.77
C PRO A 66 20.80 -8.40 31.24
N PHE A 67 20.36 -9.41 32.00
CA PHE A 67 18.97 -9.48 32.49
C PHE A 67 18.57 -8.24 33.32
N ASP A 68 19.48 -7.70 34.13
CA ASP A 68 19.26 -6.50 34.93
C ASP A 68 18.95 -5.27 34.06
N GLU A 69 19.54 -5.18 32.86
CA GLU A 69 19.28 -4.08 31.93
C GLU A 69 17.95 -4.27 31.19
N LEU A 70 17.61 -5.51 30.83
CA LEU A 70 16.31 -5.84 30.24
C LEU A 70 15.17 -5.57 31.23
N SER A 71 15.32 -5.97 32.49
CA SER A 71 14.33 -5.76 33.54
C SER A 71 14.20 -4.30 33.96
N ALA A 72 15.26 -3.49 33.84
CA ALA A 72 15.23 -2.05 34.11
C ALA A 72 14.65 -1.21 32.95
N THR A 73 14.28 -1.83 31.81
CA THR A 73 13.76 -1.10 30.65
C THR A 73 12.42 -0.42 30.99
N PRO A 74 12.26 0.91 30.75
CA PRO A 74 11.02 1.61 31.05
C PRO A 74 9.78 0.95 30.43
N GLY A 75 8.75 0.71 31.25
CA GLY A 75 7.52 0.07 30.83
C GLY A 75 7.58 -1.46 30.69
N ILE A 76 8.70 -2.08 31.06
CA ILE A 76 8.89 -3.52 31.18
C ILE A 76 8.87 -3.91 32.66
N GLY A 77 7.71 -4.37 33.14
CA GLY A 77 7.57 -4.93 34.48
C GLY A 77 7.70 -6.45 34.49
N GLN A 78 7.66 -7.06 35.68
CA GLN A 78 7.82 -8.51 35.89
C GLN A 78 7.00 -9.39 34.95
N LYS A 79 5.72 -9.05 34.76
CA LYS A 79 4.81 -9.81 33.88
C LYS A 79 5.22 -9.78 32.40
N LYS A 80 5.87 -8.70 31.95
CA LYS A 80 6.38 -8.57 30.58
C LYS A 80 7.74 -9.27 30.41
N ILE A 81 8.57 -9.27 31.45
CA ILE A 81 9.81 -10.06 31.50
C ILE A 81 9.50 -11.57 31.49
N SER A 82 8.50 -12.01 32.23
CA SER A 82 8.02 -13.39 32.16
C SER A 82 7.53 -13.76 30.75
N SER A 83 6.85 -12.83 30.06
CA SER A 83 6.48 -13.01 28.66
C SER A 83 7.71 -13.10 27.74
N LEU A 84 8.74 -12.25 27.92
CA LEU A 84 10.02 -12.35 27.20
C LEU A 84 10.62 -13.76 27.33
N VAL A 85 10.77 -14.26 28.56
CA VAL A 85 11.33 -15.59 28.82
C VAL A 85 10.46 -16.71 28.21
N THR A 86 9.14 -16.52 28.19
CA THR A 86 8.20 -17.45 27.53
C THR A 86 8.43 -17.50 26.01
N LEU A 87 8.63 -16.35 25.38
CA LEU A 87 8.91 -16.25 23.94
C LEU A 87 10.26 -16.87 23.58
N LEU A 88 11.30 -16.61 24.38
CA LEU A 88 12.62 -17.22 24.20
C LEU A 88 12.57 -18.75 24.40
N ASN A 89 11.80 -19.25 25.36
CA ASN A 89 11.57 -20.70 25.54
C ASN A 89 10.85 -21.33 24.34
N ARG A 90 9.96 -20.60 23.66
CA ARG A 90 9.36 -21.10 22.40
C ARG A 90 10.41 -21.18 21.30
N ALA A 91 11.34 -20.23 21.28
CA ALA A 91 12.49 -20.27 20.38
C ALA A 91 13.45 -21.44 20.66
N THR A 92 13.30 -22.21 21.74
CA THR A 92 14.06 -23.45 21.96
C THR A 92 13.30 -24.73 21.57
N LYS A 93 12.02 -24.67 21.21
CA LYS A 93 11.26 -25.88 20.84
C LYS A 93 11.59 -26.33 19.41
N GLU A 94 11.71 -27.64 19.19
CA GLU A 94 12.07 -28.21 17.87
C GLU A 94 10.96 -27.98 16.82
N ASP A 95 9.69 -27.98 17.25
CA ASP A 95 8.54 -27.56 16.44
C ASP A 95 8.43 -26.05 16.18
N ALA A 96 9.40 -25.24 16.64
CA ALA A 96 9.45 -23.81 16.30
C ALA A 96 10.00 -23.57 14.87
N GLY A 97 10.06 -24.62 14.04
CA GLY A 97 10.05 -24.52 12.60
C GLY A 97 8.68 -24.07 12.09
N PHE A 98 8.26 -22.84 12.42
CA PHE A 98 7.26 -22.18 11.60
C PHE A 98 7.96 -21.74 10.30
N GLU A 99 8.34 -22.68 9.45
CA GLU A 99 8.54 -22.39 8.03
C GLU A 99 7.14 -22.23 7.43
N PRO A 100 6.70 -21.02 7.04
CA PRO A 100 5.35 -20.80 6.50
C PRO A 100 5.21 -21.31 5.05
N SER A 101 5.98 -22.34 4.68
CA SER A 101 6.06 -22.85 3.30
C SER A 101 5.65 -24.31 3.14
N GLN A 102 5.58 -25.14 4.19
CA GLN A 102 5.32 -26.58 4.00
C GLN A 102 4.29 -27.23 4.95
N ALA A 103 3.75 -26.51 5.92
CA ALA A 103 2.68 -27.04 6.80
C ALA A 103 1.26 -26.91 6.20
N ALA A 104 1.12 -26.58 4.92
CA ALA A 104 -0.19 -26.48 4.23
C ALA A 104 -0.58 -27.75 3.46
N ALA A 105 0.19 -28.84 3.53
CA ALA A 105 -0.02 -29.98 2.62
C ALA A 105 -0.17 -31.38 3.25
N LYS A 106 -0.08 -31.57 4.57
CA LYS A 106 -0.34 -32.90 5.15
C LYS A 106 -1.12 -32.86 6.46
N GLU A 107 -2.39 -33.21 6.32
CA GLU A 107 -3.30 -33.81 7.31
C GLU A 107 -3.25 -33.21 8.72
N ALA A 108 -4.08 -32.18 8.94
CA ALA A 108 -4.53 -31.80 10.27
C ALA A 108 -5.99 -32.26 10.48
N PRO A 109 -6.32 -32.91 11.61
CA PRO A 109 -7.71 -33.18 11.97
C PRO A 109 -8.43 -31.86 12.27
N ALA A 110 -9.70 -31.80 11.89
CA ALA A 110 -10.57 -30.64 12.00
C ALA A 110 -10.82 -30.27 13.47
N ASP A 111 -10.00 -29.37 14.02
CA ASP A 111 -10.33 -28.51 15.18
C ASP A 111 -9.28 -27.39 15.29
N ASP A 112 -9.24 -26.52 14.28
CA ASP A 112 -8.23 -25.47 14.15
C ASP A 112 -8.82 -24.12 14.59
N ASN A 113 -8.57 -23.74 15.85
CA ASN A 113 -8.94 -22.44 16.42
C ASN A 113 -7.79 -21.41 16.25
N PHE A 114 -7.08 -21.46 15.13
CA PHE A 114 -6.11 -20.45 14.69
C PHE A 114 -6.85 -19.27 14.04
N SER A 115 -7.65 -18.53 14.81
CA SER A 115 -8.31 -17.32 14.30
C SER A 115 -7.29 -16.18 14.19
N THR A 116 -6.56 -16.12 13.08
CA THR A 116 -6.05 -14.85 12.54
C THR A 116 -7.28 -14.03 12.18
N LYS A 117 -7.84 -13.31 13.16
CA LYS A 117 -8.99 -12.43 12.89
C LYS A 117 -8.59 -11.50 11.75
N SER A 118 -9.41 -11.54 10.69
CA SER A 118 -9.27 -10.61 9.57
C SER A 118 -9.19 -9.18 10.12
N PRO A 119 -8.33 -8.29 9.58
CA PRO A 119 -8.22 -6.90 10.01
C PRO A 119 -9.44 -6.07 9.55
N LEU A 120 -10.60 -6.71 9.41
CA LEU A 120 -11.86 -6.12 9.05
C LEU A 120 -12.73 -6.02 10.31
N ASP A 121 -13.37 -4.88 10.48
CA ASP A 121 -14.37 -4.67 11.54
C ASP A 121 -15.68 -5.42 11.24
N ALA A 122 -16.68 -5.26 12.12
CA ALA A 122 -17.98 -5.90 11.97
C ALA A 122 -18.74 -5.50 10.68
N ASP A 123 -18.39 -4.33 10.11
CA ASP A 123 -18.96 -3.81 8.87
C ASP A 123 -18.12 -4.21 7.63
N GLY A 124 -17.06 -5.00 7.82
CA GLY A 124 -16.16 -5.41 6.74
C GLY A 124 -15.17 -4.32 6.29
N LYS A 125 -15.01 -3.24 7.07
CA LYS A 125 -14.06 -2.17 6.78
C LYS A 125 -12.71 -2.44 7.43
N PHE A 126 -11.64 -2.00 6.78
CA PHE A 126 -10.29 -2.20 7.26
C PHE A 126 -9.99 -1.39 8.53
N ASP A 127 -9.66 -2.08 9.63
CA ASP A 127 -9.26 -1.50 10.91
C ASP A 127 -7.74 -1.65 11.14
N PRO A 128 -6.96 -0.55 11.08
CA PRO A 128 -5.51 -0.57 11.28
C PRO A 128 -5.08 -0.93 12.71
N SER A 129 -5.98 -0.87 13.69
CA SER A 129 -5.71 -1.21 15.09
C SER A 129 -5.58 -2.72 15.32
N LEU A 130 -6.22 -3.52 14.47
CA LEU A 130 -6.19 -5.00 14.50
C LEU A 130 -4.92 -5.59 13.89
N VAL A 131 -4.10 -4.75 13.25
CA VAL A 131 -2.85 -5.19 12.61
C VAL A 131 -1.77 -5.41 13.66
N SER A 132 -1.25 -6.64 13.71
CA SER A 132 -0.09 -7.02 14.53
C SER A 132 1.20 -7.00 13.71
N GLU A 133 2.35 -6.98 14.38
CA GLU A 133 3.66 -7.03 13.71
C GLU A 133 3.83 -8.31 12.87
N VAL A 134 3.26 -9.43 13.32
CA VAL A 134 3.31 -10.72 12.61
C VAL A 134 2.48 -10.66 11.32
N LEU A 135 1.28 -10.08 11.37
CA LEU A 135 0.47 -9.86 10.18
C LEU A 135 1.20 -8.93 9.20
N TRP A 136 1.75 -7.83 9.71
CA TRP A 136 2.53 -6.89 8.91
C TRP A 136 3.73 -7.55 8.21
N LEU A 137 4.50 -8.37 8.94
CA LEU A 137 5.62 -9.12 8.38
C LEU A 137 5.17 -10.08 7.27
N ARG A 138 4.06 -10.80 7.49
CA ARG A 138 3.48 -11.71 6.49
C ARG A 138 3.09 -10.97 5.21
N TRP A 139 2.45 -9.80 5.34
CA TRP A 139 2.05 -8.99 4.18
C TRP A 139 3.26 -8.46 3.41
N ARG A 140 4.29 -7.97 4.12
CA ARG A 140 5.57 -7.57 3.52
C ARG A 140 6.24 -8.72 2.77
N GLU A 141 6.18 -9.94 3.31
CA GLU A 141 6.74 -11.11 2.65
C GLU A 141 5.98 -11.49 1.38
N THR A 142 4.65 -11.34 1.35
CA THR A 142 3.89 -11.51 0.10
C THR A 142 4.31 -10.48 -0.95
N VAL A 143 4.45 -9.20 -0.60
CA VAL A 143 4.95 -8.18 -1.54
C VAL A 143 6.35 -8.53 -2.06
N ARG A 144 7.25 -9.01 -1.18
CA ARG A 144 8.60 -9.46 -1.56
C ARG A 144 8.56 -10.65 -2.52
N ARG A 145 7.82 -11.70 -2.17
CA ARG A 145 7.69 -12.94 -2.93
C ARG A 145 7.20 -12.70 -4.36
N HIS A 146 6.30 -11.73 -4.54
CA HIS A 146 5.74 -11.39 -5.85
C HIS A 146 6.48 -10.24 -6.56
N ASN A 147 7.62 -9.79 -6.03
CA ASN A 147 8.44 -8.72 -6.60
C ASN A 147 7.66 -7.41 -6.84
N LEU A 148 6.75 -7.07 -5.93
CA LEU A 148 5.88 -5.88 -6.04
C LEU A 148 6.49 -4.64 -5.37
N GLY A 149 7.76 -4.69 -4.95
CA GLY A 149 8.43 -3.60 -4.23
C GLY A 149 8.42 -2.27 -5.01
N ASN A 150 8.60 -2.33 -6.33
CA ASN A 150 8.63 -1.16 -7.21
C ASN A 150 7.25 -0.57 -7.53
N GLU A 151 6.15 -1.26 -7.18
CA GLU A 151 4.81 -0.72 -7.41
C GLU A 151 4.55 0.49 -6.52
N ARG A 152 3.93 1.52 -7.11
CA ARG A 152 3.60 2.76 -6.40
C ARG A 152 2.39 2.53 -5.49
N LEU A 153 2.47 2.99 -4.24
CA LEU A 153 1.38 2.83 -3.26
C LEU A 153 0.05 3.37 -3.81
N GLY A 154 0.06 4.55 -4.43
CA GLY A 154 -1.14 5.18 -4.97
C GLY A 154 -1.81 4.37 -6.08
N ARG A 155 -1.05 3.56 -6.84
CA ARG A 155 -1.62 2.71 -7.89
C ARG A 155 -2.54 1.64 -7.30
N LEU A 156 -2.18 1.12 -6.12
CA LEU A 156 -2.87 0.03 -5.44
C LEU A 156 -3.80 0.50 -4.31
N ALA A 157 -3.78 1.79 -3.97
CA ALA A 157 -4.65 2.37 -2.96
C ALA A 157 -6.13 2.23 -3.35
N PRO A 158 -7.06 1.97 -2.40
CA PRO A 158 -8.49 1.95 -2.70
C PRO A 158 -9.01 3.28 -3.25
N THR A 159 -8.49 4.40 -2.73
CA THR A 159 -8.74 5.77 -3.20
C THR A 159 -7.50 6.63 -2.95
N LEU A 160 -7.27 7.60 -3.83
CA LEU A 160 -6.22 8.61 -3.67
C LEU A 160 -6.62 9.78 -2.75
N THR A 161 -7.93 9.97 -2.49
CA THR A 161 -8.44 11.07 -1.63
C THR A 161 -7.89 11.00 -0.20
N ASP A 162 -7.57 9.79 0.27
CA ASP A 162 -7.06 9.56 1.61
C ASP A 162 -5.54 9.68 1.73
N LEU A 163 -4.86 9.91 0.61
CA LEU A 163 -3.41 10.02 0.52
C LEU A 163 -3.01 11.43 0.03
N PRO A 164 -2.02 12.07 0.65
CA PRO A 164 -1.35 13.20 0.03
C PRO A 164 -0.65 12.76 -1.26
N THR A 165 -0.61 13.66 -2.24
CA THR A 165 0.04 13.46 -3.54
C THR A 165 1.48 12.96 -3.45
N VAL A 166 2.24 13.41 -2.45
CA VAL A 166 3.64 12.98 -2.21
C VAL A 166 3.73 11.47 -1.98
N ILE A 167 2.73 10.86 -1.34
CA ILE A 167 2.73 9.44 -1.02
C ILE A 167 2.27 8.58 -2.21
N TRP A 168 1.56 9.15 -3.19
CA TRP A 168 1.03 8.39 -4.32
C TRP A 168 2.12 7.66 -5.09
N ASN A 169 3.28 8.29 -5.23
CA ASN A 169 4.42 7.77 -6.00
C ASN A 169 5.44 7.02 -5.14
N THR A 170 5.24 6.90 -3.82
CA THR A 170 6.15 6.13 -2.95
C THR A 170 6.04 4.64 -3.29
N PRO A 171 7.15 3.95 -3.61
CA PRO A 171 7.13 2.52 -3.91
C PRO A 171 6.86 1.70 -2.64
N LEU A 172 6.27 0.50 -2.78
CA LEU A 172 5.98 -0.37 -1.64
C LEU A 172 7.25 -0.76 -0.86
N GLU A 173 8.38 -0.90 -1.54
CA GLU A 173 9.66 -1.28 -0.94
C GLU A 173 10.11 -0.34 0.18
N PHE A 174 9.76 0.95 0.09
CA PHE A 174 10.03 1.93 1.14
C PHE A 174 9.43 1.48 2.48
N TYR A 175 8.17 1.03 2.45
CA TYR A 175 7.48 0.55 3.65
C TYR A 175 7.94 -0.85 4.07
N MET A 176 8.43 -1.66 3.13
CA MET A 176 8.99 -2.97 3.43
C MET A 176 10.26 -2.91 4.27
N GLY A 177 10.91 -1.76 4.42
CA GLY A 177 12.05 -1.56 5.33
C GLY A 177 11.64 -1.35 6.79
N HIS A 178 10.35 -1.09 7.06
CA HIS A 178 9.89 -0.64 8.37
C HIS A 178 9.03 -1.68 9.09
N SER A 179 9.22 -1.77 10.41
CA SER A 179 8.28 -2.40 11.34
C SER A 179 6.97 -1.61 11.44
N LEU A 180 5.92 -2.23 11.96
CA LEU A 180 4.63 -1.57 12.16
C LEU A 180 4.77 -0.37 13.13
N ALA A 181 5.60 -0.53 14.17
CA ALA A 181 5.90 0.53 15.13
C ALA A 181 6.63 1.71 14.47
N GLU A 182 7.55 1.47 13.55
CA GLU A 182 8.26 2.51 12.82
C GLU A 182 7.33 3.25 11.86
N ILE A 183 6.50 2.54 11.09
CA ILE A 183 5.52 3.16 10.18
C ILE A 183 4.58 4.10 10.94
N ARG A 184 4.10 3.68 12.12
CA ARG A 184 3.24 4.51 12.99
C ARG A 184 3.94 5.74 13.56
N ARG A 185 5.28 5.79 13.55
CA ARG A 185 6.10 6.90 14.07
C ARG A 185 6.69 7.79 12.98
N LEU A 186 6.48 7.47 11.70
CA LEU A 186 6.95 8.30 10.60
C LEU A 186 6.32 9.70 10.70
N LYS A 187 7.16 10.74 10.79
CA LYS A 187 6.73 12.14 10.99
C LYS A 187 5.76 12.61 9.92
N THR A 188 5.90 12.10 8.70
CA THR A 188 5.07 12.43 7.54
C THR A 188 3.82 11.56 7.43
N HIS A 189 3.59 10.61 8.33
CA HIS A 189 2.49 9.64 8.25
C HIS A 189 1.62 9.73 9.50
N GLY A 190 0.63 10.61 9.47
CA GLY A 190 -0.46 10.57 10.44
C GLY A 190 -1.28 9.29 10.32
N GLU A 191 -2.13 9.02 11.31
CA GLU A 191 -2.93 7.80 11.42
C GLU A 191 -3.71 7.44 10.13
N LYS A 192 -4.33 8.43 9.48
CA LYS A 192 -5.04 8.24 8.21
C LYS A 192 -4.13 7.68 7.10
N ARG A 193 -2.89 8.16 7.00
CA ARG A 193 -1.92 7.73 5.98
C ARG A 193 -1.41 6.32 6.29
N VAL A 194 -1.12 6.05 7.56
CA VAL A 194 -0.73 4.71 8.02
C VAL A 194 -1.83 3.69 7.73
N ARG A 195 -3.10 4.03 7.99
CA ARG A 195 -4.24 3.17 7.65
C ARG A 195 -4.21 2.75 6.18
N VAL A 196 -4.07 3.69 5.25
CA VAL A 196 -4.06 3.36 3.81
C VAL A 196 -2.86 2.50 3.44
N VAL A 197 -1.66 2.78 3.98
CA VAL A 197 -0.49 1.93 3.75
C VAL A 197 -0.77 0.49 4.16
N LEU A 198 -1.29 0.29 5.38
CA LEU A 198 -1.61 -1.04 5.88
C LEU A 198 -2.72 -1.71 5.06
N GLU A 199 -3.73 -0.95 4.65
CA GLU A 199 -4.83 -1.45 3.82
C GLU A 199 -4.34 -1.93 2.46
N VAL A 200 -3.42 -1.20 1.81
CA VAL A 200 -2.81 -1.64 0.54
C VAL A 200 -2.10 -2.97 0.71
N PHE A 201 -1.24 -3.10 1.71
CA PHE A 201 -0.51 -4.35 1.97
C PHE A 201 -1.45 -5.50 2.32
N TYR A 202 -2.51 -5.23 3.09
CA TYR A 202 -3.55 -6.21 3.37
C TYR A 202 -4.23 -6.70 2.08
N ARG A 203 -4.66 -5.80 1.19
CA ARG A 203 -5.33 -6.16 -0.07
C ARG A 203 -4.41 -6.93 -1.01
N VAL A 204 -3.15 -6.52 -1.11
CA VAL A 204 -2.13 -7.25 -1.88
C VAL A 204 -1.95 -8.65 -1.31
N HIS A 205 -1.83 -8.77 0.01
CA HIS A 205 -1.72 -10.06 0.69
C HIS A 205 -2.96 -10.93 0.46
N GLU A 206 -4.16 -10.41 0.73
CA GLU A 206 -5.44 -11.11 0.54
C GLU A 206 -5.60 -11.62 -0.91
N THR A 207 -5.16 -10.83 -1.90
CA THR A 207 -5.25 -11.20 -3.32
C THR A 207 -4.25 -12.28 -3.70
N LEU A 208 -3.06 -12.30 -3.09
CA LEU A 208 -1.93 -13.10 -3.55
C LEU A 208 -1.50 -14.22 -2.58
N ASP A 209 -2.03 -14.29 -1.37
CA ASP A 209 -1.59 -15.27 -0.36
C ASP A 209 -1.75 -16.71 -0.85
N LEU A 210 -2.79 -16.99 -1.63
CA LEU A 210 -3.03 -18.30 -2.27
C LEU A 210 -2.39 -18.43 -3.66
N ALA A 211 -1.91 -17.33 -4.24
CA ALA A 211 -1.27 -17.35 -5.55
C ALA A 211 0.15 -17.89 -5.39
N GLN A 212 0.36 -19.17 -5.69
CA GLN A 212 1.71 -19.73 -5.74
C GLN A 212 2.47 -19.10 -6.92
N GLY A 213 3.63 -18.51 -6.64
CA GLY A 213 4.52 -18.01 -7.68
C GLY A 213 4.98 -19.15 -8.57
N GLN A 214 4.56 -19.15 -9.83
CA GLN A 214 5.04 -20.09 -10.84
C GLN A 214 6.23 -19.44 -11.55
N PRO A 215 7.39 -20.13 -11.72
CA PRO A 215 8.59 -19.51 -12.31
C PRO A 215 8.40 -18.95 -13.73
N HIS A 216 7.38 -19.42 -14.45
CA HIS A 216 7.07 -19.06 -15.83
C HIS A 216 5.91 -18.06 -15.95
N LEU A 217 5.27 -17.65 -14.84
CA LEU A 217 4.14 -16.72 -14.85
C LEU A 217 4.48 -15.46 -14.05
N ALA A 218 4.12 -14.31 -14.61
CA ALA A 218 4.16 -13.03 -13.90
C ALA A 218 2.75 -12.64 -13.45
N ILE A 219 2.65 -12.04 -12.26
CA ILE A 219 1.42 -11.45 -11.74
C ILE A 219 1.59 -9.95 -11.72
N ALA A 220 0.65 -9.22 -12.33
CA ALA A 220 0.62 -7.76 -12.31
C ALA A 220 -0.66 -7.28 -11.63
N LEU A 221 -0.53 -6.51 -10.55
CA LEU A 221 -1.66 -5.84 -9.90
C LEU A 221 -1.89 -4.48 -10.55
N ARG A 222 -3.10 -4.25 -11.06
CA ARG A 222 -3.48 -2.98 -11.72
C ARG A 222 -4.88 -2.57 -11.28
N PRO A 223 -5.22 -1.26 -11.33
CA PRO A 223 -6.60 -0.83 -11.14
C PRO A 223 -7.52 -1.53 -12.13
N LYS A 224 -8.73 -1.90 -11.68
CA LYS A 224 -9.68 -2.72 -12.45
C LYS A 224 -10.01 -2.17 -13.84
N MET A 225 -10.00 -0.84 -14.02
CA MET A 225 -10.26 -0.22 -15.32
C MET A 225 -9.14 -0.48 -16.34
N VAL A 226 -7.89 -0.61 -15.89
CA VAL A 226 -6.71 -0.57 -16.77
C VAL A 226 -6.72 -1.70 -17.80
N PRO A 227 -6.92 -2.99 -17.44
CA PRO A 227 -6.93 -4.06 -18.44
C PRO A 227 -7.99 -3.86 -19.53
N VAL A 228 -9.15 -3.28 -19.18
CA VAL A 228 -10.24 -3.02 -20.12
C VAL A 228 -9.85 -1.91 -21.09
N LEU A 229 -9.28 -0.82 -20.58
CA LEU A 229 -8.83 0.32 -21.38
C LEU A 229 -7.65 -0.05 -22.30
N GLU A 230 -6.69 -0.80 -21.79
CA GLU A 230 -5.53 -1.26 -22.57
C GLU A 230 -5.93 -2.21 -23.68
N THR A 231 -6.76 -3.22 -23.38
CA THR A 231 -7.28 -4.16 -24.40
C THR A 231 -8.00 -3.40 -25.50
N TRP A 232 -8.93 -2.52 -25.13
CA TRP A 232 -9.66 -1.72 -26.11
C TRP A 232 -8.71 -0.84 -26.95
N GLY A 233 -7.76 -0.16 -26.31
CA GLY A 233 -6.84 0.73 -27.01
C GLY A 233 -5.91 -0.01 -27.97
N LEU A 234 -5.36 -1.15 -27.57
CA LEU A 234 -4.51 -1.99 -28.42
C LEU A 234 -5.31 -2.60 -29.59
N ASP A 235 -6.54 -3.06 -29.34
CA ASP A 235 -7.43 -3.54 -30.39
C ASP A 235 -7.73 -2.45 -31.43
N ARG A 236 -7.99 -1.21 -30.97
CA ARG A 236 -8.22 -0.08 -31.88
C ARG A 236 -6.95 0.36 -32.63
N LEU A 237 -5.77 0.19 -32.06
CA LEU A 237 -4.51 0.44 -32.76
C LEU A 237 -4.26 -0.54 -33.91
N THR A 238 -4.73 -1.78 -33.80
CA THR A 238 -4.55 -2.81 -34.85
C THR A 238 -5.73 -2.92 -35.81
N SER A 239 -6.94 -2.53 -35.38
CA SER A 239 -8.16 -2.61 -36.21
C SER A 239 -8.24 -1.51 -37.27
N GLU A 240 -8.68 -1.83 -38.48
CA GLU A 240 -9.00 -0.85 -39.52
C GLU A 240 -10.43 -0.29 -39.40
N ALA A 241 -11.23 -0.79 -38.45
CA ALA A 241 -12.59 -0.30 -38.25
C ALA A 241 -12.59 1.12 -37.68
N PRO A 242 -13.45 2.03 -38.18
CA PRO A 242 -13.55 3.37 -37.64
C PRO A 242 -14.05 3.34 -36.19
N VAL A 243 -13.48 4.20 -35.36
CA VAL A 243 -13.89 4.36 -33.96
C VAL A 243 -15.13 5.24 -33.91
N SER A 244 -16.17 4.78 -33.20
CA SER A 244 -17.41 5.54 -33.03
C SER A 244 -17.41 6.37 -31.73
N ARG A 245 -18.22 7.44 -31.68
CA ARG A 245 -18.31 8.28 -30.48
C ARG A 245 -18.80 7.49 -29.26
N SER A 246 -19.79 6.62 -29.43
CA SER A 246 -20.33 5.79 -28.35
C SER A 246 -19.27 4.84 -27.79
N GLU A 247 -18.43 4.28 -28.66
CA GLU A 247 -17.33 3.43 -28.27
C GLU A 247 -16.30 4.18 -27.42
N VAL A 248 -15.85 5.37 -27.85
CA VAL A 248 -14.93 6.22 -27.04
C VAL A 248 -15.56 6.60 -25.71
N MET A 249 -16.86 6.90 -25.70
CA MET A 249 -17.56 7.28 -24.48
C MET A 249 -17.62 6.12 -23.48
N ASP A 250 -18.08 4.94 -23.92
CA ASP A 250 -18.38 3.81 -23.04
C ASP A 250 -17.14 2.98 -22.67
N ARG A 251 -16.19 2.82 -23.61
CA ARG A 251 -15.01 1.97 -23.42
C ARG A 251 -13.81 2.71 -22.86
N LEU A 252 -13.73 4.03 -23.04
CA LEU A 252 -12.60 4.84 -22.57
C LEU A 252 -13.04 5.87 -21.53
N THR A 253 -13.95 6.77 -21.92
CA THR A 253 -14.15 8.02 -21.18
C THR A 253 -14.88 7.82 -19.85
N ARG A 254 -15.98 7.05 -19.85
CA ARG A 254 -16.74 6.74 -18.62
C ARG A 254 -15.93 5.95 -17.59
N PRO A 255 -15.17 4.90 -17.96
CA PRO A 255 -14.27 4.23 -17.01
C PRO A 255 -13.25 5.18 -16.36
N MET A 256 -12.65 6.09 -17.13
CA MET A 256 -11.70 7.08 -16.58
C MET A 256 -12.40 8.05 -15.63
N LEU A 257 -13.58 8.57 -15.99
CA LEU A 257 -14.39 9.41 -15.10
C LEU A 257 -14.81 8.69 -13.81
N GLN A 258 -15.17 7.41 -13.89
CA GLN A 258 -15.50 6.61 -12.70
C GLN A 258 -14.30 6.49 -11.74
N GLN A 259 -13.08 6.41 -12.28
CA GLN A 259 -11.88 6.46 -11.46
C GLN A 259 -11.67 7.84 -10.83
N ILE A 260 -11.91 8.94 -11.56
CA ILE A 260 -11.88 10.30 -10.99
C ILE A 260 -12.88 10.46 -9.86
N LEU A 261 -14.11 9.95 -10.02
CA LEU A 261 -15.11 9.96 -8.97
C LEU A 261 -14.59 9.27 -7.69
N THR A 262 -13.85 8.17 -7.87
CA THR A 262 -13.26 7.40 -6.77
C THR A 262 -12.09 8.13 -6.09
N ASP A 263 -11.25 8.82 -6.88
CA ASP A 263 -9.96 9.37 -6.42
C ASP A 263 -9.98 10.87 -6.09
N ALA A 264 -10.95 11.63 -6.59
CA ALA A 264 -11.10 13.07 -6.39
C ALA A 264 -12.51 13.51 -5.97
N GLY A 265 -13.49 12.59 -5.99
CA GLY A 265 -14.86 12.85 -5.57
C GLY A 265 -15.73 13.53 -6.63
N GLN A 266 -16.99 13.79 -6.23
CA GLN A 266 -18.07 14.21 -7.14
C GLN A 266 -17.78 15.52 -7.87
N THR A 267 -17.23 16.53 -7.18
CA THR A 267 -17.00 17.85 -7.78
C THR A 267 -16.03 17.79 -8.96
N VAL A 268 -14.91 17.06 -8.83
CA VAL A 268 -13.93 16.94 -9.91
C VAL A 268 -14.47 16.07 -11.04
N HIS A 269 -15.20 15.01 -10.70
CA HIS A 269 -15.93 14.20 -11.68
C HIS A 269 -16.87 15.05 -12.54
N ASP A 270 -17.72 15.89 -11.93
CA ASP A 270 -18.72 16.68 -12.65
C ASP A 270 -18.07 17.74 -13.54
N LEU A 271 -16.98 18.34 -13.07
CA LEU A 271 -16.17 19.25 -13.88
C LEU A 271 -15.59 18.54 -15.10
N ALA A 272 -14.97 17.37 -14.91
CA ALA A 272 -14.40 16.57 -15.98
C ALA A 272 -15.48 16.09 -16.98
N ALA A 273 -16.60 15.55 -16.49
CA ALA A 273 -17.72 15.11 -17.32
C ALA A 273 -18.35 16.27 -18.11
N GLY A 274 -18.50 17.45 -17.48
CA GLY A 274 -18.97 18.66 -18.14
C GLY A 274 -18.01 19.17 -19.21
N ARG A 275 -16.68 19.07 -18.99
CA ARG A 275 -15.67 19.43 -20.00
C ARG A 275 -15.74 18.52 -21.23
N LEU A 276 -16.00 17.23 -21.03
CA LEU A 276 -16.07 16.22 -22.09
C LEU A 276 -17.44 16.13 -22.78
N GLY A 277 -18.48 16.76 -22.21
CA GLY A 277 -19.83 16.76 -22.79
C GLY A 277 -20.48 15.37 -22.80
N ILE A 278 -20.34 14.62 -21.70
CA ILE A 278 -20.85 13.24 -21.61
C ILE A 278 -22.38 13.18 -21.49
N GLU A 279 -22.96 14.07 -20.71
CA GLU A 279 -24.42 14.13 -20.46
C GLU A 279 -25.08 15.36 -21.08
N SER A 280 -24.29 16.33 -21.54
CA SER A 280 -24.76 17.58 -22.12
C SER A 280 -23.70 18.16 -23.06
N ALA A 281 -23.98 19.30 -23.68
CA ALA A 281 -22.98 19.99 -24.50
C ALA A 281 -21.71 20.32 -23.68
N PRO A 282 -20.51 20.21 -24.27
CA PRO A 282 -19.26 20.54 -23.59
C PRO A 282 -19.28 21.94 -22.98
N GLN A 283 -18.88 22.03 -21.71
CA GLN A 283 -18.84 23.27 -20.96
C GLN A 283 -17.45 23.91 -21.02
N SER A 284 -17.41 25.24 -21.11
CA SER A 284 -16.16 26.00 -20.95
C SER A 284 -15.80 26.16 -19.47
N VAL A 285 -14.50 26.32 -19.19
CA VAL A 285 -13.99 26.62 -17.84
C VAL A 285 -14.67 27.86 -17.25
N ARG A 286 -14.95 28.88 -18.07
CA ARG A 286 -15.67 30.09 -17.64
C ARG A 286 -17.08 29.79 -17.16
N MET A 287 -17.81 28.92 -17.86
CA MET A 287 -19.17 28.51 -17.47
C MET A 287 -19.13 27.73 -16.15
N GLN A 288 -18.21 26.78 -16.03
CA GLN A 288 -18.06 25.96 -14.81
C GLN A 288 -17.68 26.81 -13.59
N ALA A 289 -16.74 27.75 -13.74
CA ALA A 289 -16.35 28.69 -12.71
C ALA A 289 -17.54 29.52 -12.21
N ARG A 290 -18.35 30.04 -13.15
CA ARG A 290 -19.57 30.80 -12.82
C ARG A 290 -20.59 29.94 -12.07
N ASN A 291 -20.82 28.70 -12.51
CA ASN A 291 -21.80 27.81 -11.91
C ASN A 291 -21.41 27.39 -10.48
N LEU A 292 -20.12 27.18 -10.22
CA LEU A 292 -19.61 26.81 -8.90
C LEU A 292 -19.29 28.02 -7.99
N GLY A 293 -19.38 29.25 -8.51
CA GLY A 293 -19.04 30.46 -7.75
C GLY A 293 -17.55 30.56 -7.40
N VAL A 294 -16.67 30.01 -8.23
CA VAL A 294 -15.21 30.01 -8.03
C VAL A 294 -14.47 30.69 -9.18
N THR A 295 -13.16 30.93 -9.02
CA THR A 295 -12.32 31.49 -10.08
C THR A 295 -11.98 30.44 -11.15
N ARG A 296 -11.62 30.89 -12.36
CA ARG A 296 -11.13 29.99 -13.44
C ARG A 296 -9.88 29.23 -13.01
N ALA A 297 -8.95 29.89 -12.32
CA ALA A 297 -7.73 29.26 -11.79
C ALA A 297 -8.05 28.07 -10.88
N ARG A 298 -9.08 28.20 -10.03
CA ARG A 298 -9.53 27.09 -9.18
C ARG A 298 -10.06 25.92 -9.99
N ILE A 299 -10.77 26.16 -11.09
CA ILE A 299 -11.22 25.09 -12.00
C ILE A 299 -10.02 24.38 -12.64
N TYR A 300 -9.04 25.12 -13.17
CA TYR A 300 -7.84 24.52 -13.75
C TYR A 300 -7.09 23.66 -12.73
N GLN A 301 -6.93 24.14 -11.50
CA GLN A 301 -6.30 23.36 -10.43
C GLN A 301 -7.03 22.03 -10.16
N LEU A 302 -8.38 22.05 -10.12
CA LEU A 302 -9.18 20.84 -9.93
C LEU A 302 -9.09 19.89 -11.13
N LEU A 303 -9.02 20.42 -12.36
CA LEU A 303 -8.85 19.60 -13.56
C LEU A 303 -7.42 19.03 -13.68
N GLU A 304 -6.41 19.72 -13.15
CA GLU A 304 -5.03 19.20 -13.07
C GLU A 304 -4.93 17.95 -12.19
N ASP A 305 -5.80 17.82 -11.19
CA ASP A 305 -5.87 16.61 -10.36
C ASP A 305 -6.23 15.37 -11.19
N CYS A 306 -7.03 15.51 -12.26
CA CYS A 306 -7.32 14.41 -13.18
C CYS A 306 -6.04 13.84 -13.80
N GLN A 307 -5.09 14.70 -14.18
CA GLN A 307 -3.83 14.30 -14.78
C GLN A 307 -2.92 13.62 -13.76
N LYS A 308 -2.80 14.21 -12.57
CA LYS A 308 -2.00 13.65 -11.47
C LYS A 308 -2.50 12.25 -11.07
N ILE A 309 -3.82 12.07 -11.03
CA ILE A 309 -4.45 10.78 -10.73
C ILE A 309 -4.14 9.76 -11.83
N MET A 310 -4.33 10.13 -13.10
CA MET A 310 -4.11 9.20 -14.22
C MET A 310 -2.64 8.83 -14.39
N ALA A 311 -1.72 9.74 -14.12
CA ALA A 311 -0.27 9.46 -14.09
C ALA A 311 0.13 8.41 -13.04
N VAL A 312 -0.71 8.16 -12.03
CA VAL A 312 -0.49 7.13 -11.00
C VAL A 312 -1.30 5.87 -11.30
N ARG A 313 -2.57 6.01 -11.69
CA ARG A 313 -3.48 4.88 -11.90
C ARG A 313 -3.20 4.14 -13.21
N TRP A 314 -2.89 4.86 -14.28
CA TRP A 314 -2.68 4.31 -15.61
C TRP A 314 -1.58 5.04 -16.39
N PRO A 315 -0.31 5.01 -15.93
CA PRO A 315 0.78 5.72 -16.59
C PRO A 315 0.96 5.32 -18.07
N GLU A 316 0.67 4.07 -18.42
CA GLU A 316 0.76 3.54 -19.78
C GLU A 316 -0.28 4.14 -20.72
N GLY A 317 -1.38 4.68 -20.18
CA GLY A 317 -2.49 5.24 -20.95
C GLY A 317 -2.08 6.41 -21.84
N ARG A 318 -1.09 7.20 -21.42
CA ARG A 318 -0.55 8.30 -22.22
C ARG A 318 -0.08 7.84 -23.60
N ALA A 319 0.83 6.86 -23.64
CA ALA A 319 1.41 6.38 -24.88
C ALA A 319 0.37 5.71 -25.79
N ILE A 320 -0.58 4.97 -25.20
CA ILE A 320 -1.67 4.31 -25.94
C ILE A 320 -2.59 5.36 -26.57
N LEU A 321 -3.03 6.37 -25.81
CA LEU A 321 -3.93 7.41 -26.32
C LEU A 321 -3.24 8.35 -27.31
N GLU A 322 -1.97 8.68 -27.12
CA GLU A 322 -1.17 9.42 -28.11
C GLU A 322 -1.09 8.65 -29.44
N SER A 323 -0.83 7.35 -29.38
CA SER A 323 -0.76 6.50 -30.57
C SER A 323 -2.13 6.40 -31.28
N LEU A 324 -3.22 6.31 -30.52
CA LEU A 324 -4.58 6.27 -31.07
C LEU A 324 -4.95 7.59 -31.74
N CYS A 325 -4.66 8.72 -31.11
CA CYS A 325 -4.93 10.03 -31.70
C CYS A 325 -4.18 10.19 -33.03
N ARG A 326 -2.89 9.84 -33.06
CA ARG A 326 -2.08 9.88 -34.29
C ARG A 326 -2.67 9.01 -35.41
N LYS A 327 -3.07 7.79 -35.09
CA LYS A 327 -3.70 6.89 -36.06
C LYS A 327 -4.99 7.48 -36.64
N ILE A 328 -5.80 8.10 -35.80
CA ILE A 328 -7.07 8.72 -36.21
C ILE A 328 -6.83 10.00 -37.03
N GLU A 329 -5.77 10.76 -36.77
CA GLU A 329 -5.37 11.90 -37.60
C GLU A 329 -4.99 11.46 -39.02
N GLU A 330 -4.30 10.32 -39.16
CA GLU A 330 -3.93 9.74 -40.47
C GLU A 330 -5.13 9.14 -41.22
N LYS A 331 -6.08 8.54 -40.48
CA LYS A 331 -7.29 7.91 -41.02
C LYS A 331 -8.51 8.41 -40.26
N PRO A 332 -9.03 9.60 -40.59
CA PRO A 332 -10.14 10.19 -39.86
C PRO A 332 -11.39 9.33 -39.98
N GLY A 333 -11.96 8.99 -38.82
CA GLY A 333 -13.24 8.32 -38.70
C GLY A 333 -14.37 9.32 -38.48
N GLU A 334 -15.26 9.00 -37.53
CA GLU A 334 -16.32 9.89 -37.10
C GLU A 334 -15.75 11.13 -36.38
N ALA A 335 -16.05 12.34 -36.86
CA ALA A 335 -15.49 13.58 -36.33
C ALA A 335 -15.76 13.76 -34.83
N GLU A 336 -16.97 13.40 -34.36
CA GLU A 336 -17.31 13.48 -32.94
C GLU A 336 -16.51 12.51 -32.07
N ALA A 337 -16.19 11.32 -32.59
CA ALA A 337 -15.35 10.35 -31.90
C ALA A 337 -13.91 10.86 -31.76
N CYS A 338 -13.38 11.46 -32.84
CA CYS A 338 -12.05 12.06 -32.85
C CYS A 338 -11.94 13.21 -31.83
N GLN A 339 -12.95 14.08 -31.79
CA GLN A 339 -13.01 15.20 -30.85
C GLN A 339 -13.08 14.71 -29.40
N LEU A 340 -13.95 13.73 -29.10
CA LEU A 340 -14.06 13.18 -27.76
C LEU A 340 -12.77 12.48 -27.32
N LEU A 341 -12.13 11.69 -28.20
CA LEU A 341 -10.88 11.02 -27.89
C LEU A 341 -9.77 12.02 -27.56
N THR A 342 -9.63 13.06 -28.39
CA THR A 342 -8.64 14.12 -28.21
C THR A 342 -8.89 14.87 -26.90
N ALA A 343 -10.14 15.28 -26.64
CA ALA A 343 -10.52 15.96 -25.42
C ALA A 343 -10.29 15.10 -24.17
N THR A 344 -10.58 13.80 -24.24
CA THR A 344 -10.31 12.84 -23.15
C THR A 344 -8.81 12.71 -22.91
N ARG A 345 -7.99 12.54 -23.96
CA ARG A 345 -6.53 12.51 -23.85
C ARG A 345 -6.02 13.79 -23.19
N ASP A 346 -6.42 14.95 -23.66
CA ASP A 346 -5.91 16.24 -23.17
C ASP A 346 -6.33 16.48 -21.72
N LEU A 347 -7.55 16.12 -21.33
CA LEU A 347 -7.98 16.26 -19.95
C LEU A 347 -7.15 15.42 -18.98
N PHE A 348 -6.79 14.19 -19.37
CA PHE A 348 -6.17 13.21 -18.48
C PHE A 348 -4.65 13.09 -18.62
N TYR A 349 -4.07 13.54 -19.73
CA TYR A 349 -2.64 13.39 -20.03
C TYR A 349 -2.05 14.58 -20.80
N ALA A 350 -2.63 15.78 -20.72
CA ALA A 350 -2.04 16.95 -21.36
C ALA A 350 -0.54 17.07 -21.04
N VAL A 351 0.22 17.35 -22.08
CA VAL A 351 1.59 17.81 -21.94
C VAL A 351 1.48 19.27 -21.51
N LYS A 352 2.07 19.64 -20.37
CA LYS A 352 2.32 21.07 -20.10
C LYS A 352 3.10 21.60 -21.29
N SER A 353 2.49 22.48 -22.07
CA SER A 353 3.23 23.18 -23.11
C SER A 353 4.21 24.11 -22.43
N GLU A 354 5.46 24.19 -22.92
CA GLU A 354 6.48 25.10 -22.34
C GLU A 354 6.00 26.58 -22.33
N GLU A 355 5.01 26.92 -23.16
CA GLU A 355 4.32 28.21 -23.18
C GLU A 355 3.49 28.49 -21.91
N ASP A 356 2.93 27.46 -21.26
CA ASP A 356 2.18 27.61 -20.01
C ASP A 356 3.10 27.90 -18.79
N GLU A 357 4.40 27.58 -18.88
CA GLU A 357 5.38 27.92 -17.84
C GLU A 357 5.90 29.37 -17.99
N ALA A 358 6.02 29.85 -19.23
CA ALA A 358 6.41 31.24 -19.52
C ALA A 358 5.36 32.27 -19.06
N ASP A 359 4.06 31.97 -19.23
CA ASP A 359 2.97 32.85 -18.79
C ASP A 359 2.84 32.95 -17.26
N VAL A 360 3.30 31.92 -16.52
CA VAL A 360 3.33 31.94 -15.05
C VAL A 360 4.51 32.77 -14.56
N GLU A 361 5.69 32.64 -15.16
CA GLU A 361 6.86 33.46 -14.83
C GLU A 361 6.64 34.96 -15.15
N GLU A 362 6.02 35.31 -16.28
CA GLU A 362 5.70 36.72 -16.58
C GLU A 362 4.68 37.32 -15.60
N SER A 363 3.74 36.50 -15.08
CA SER A 363 2.76 36.95 -14.09
C SER A 363 3.35 37.18 -12.70
N GLU A 364 4.35 36.38 -12.30
CA GLU A 364 5.08 36.54 -11.03
C GLU A 364 6.09 37.69 -11.08
N VAL A 365 6.72 37.95 -12.23
CA VAL A 365 7.67 39.07 -12.40
C VAL A 365 6.93 40.41 -12.50
N ALA A 366 5.69 40.44 -13.02
CA ALA A 366 4.88 41.65 -13.09
C ALA A 366 4.27 42.08 -11.72
N SER A 367 4.49 41.30 -10.66
CA SER A 367 3.96 41.57 -9.31
C SER A 367 5.03 41.83 -8.23
N VAL A 368 6.27 42.13 -8.63
CA VAL A 368 7.38 42.58 -7.76
C VAL A 368 7.70 44.06 -7.95
#